data_AF-A0A957CCI0-F1
#
_entry.id   AF-A0A957CCI0-F1
#
_cell.length_a   1.000
_cell.length_b   1.000
_cell.length_c   1.000
_cell.angle_alpha   90.00
_cell.angle_beta   90.00
_cell.angle_gamma   90.00
#
_symmetry.space_group_name_H-M   'P 1'
#
loop_
_entity.id
_entity.type
_entity.pdbx_description
1 polymer ?
#
loop_
_entity_poly.entity_id
_entity_poly.type
_entity_poly.pdbx_seq_one_letter_code
_entity_poly.pdbx_strand_id
1 'polypeptide(L)'
;HTPFTPYLDDGDVFFMQVAWFQGQAYTQKQWAAWRDWRETAVPQIQSTDRMHELFQTFPPTDWFPLKTKYLVQTSRFYVFPRESLTTNYGDSGTHVRGTHFFQVPLQTRRADFRLQPLAASVAVYDSFQEMLPECVRRLTDQFGGYNFTVDLHGTRSQANIPTEFVLTTQAMRQPMKTFGMELRPLLANVFYQQPGTGIHFGRAADLDGRWWARWQAASRYHAYFSRQQTGLRQWLKWWIGAATLWHNKNSERIGQK
;
A
#
# COMPACT_ATOMS: atom_id res chain seq x y z
N HIS A 1 1.93 -11.25 -5.03
CA HIS A 1 2.42 -10.28 -4.03
C HIS A 1 3.44 -9.36 -4.70
N THR A 2 3.23 -8.05 -4.63
CA THR A 2 4.25 -7.07 -5.02
C THR A 2 5.01 -6.62 -3.78
N PRO A 3 6.35 -6.61 -3.77
CA PRO A 3 7.10 -6.18 -2.61
C PRO A 3 6.88 -4.69 -2.38
N PHE A 4 6.61 -4.30 -1.12
CA PHE A 4 6.72 -2.92 -0.69
C PHE A 4 8.20 -2.58 -0.53
N THR A 5 8.60 -1.40 -0.98
CA THR A 5 9.95 -0.88 -0.75
C THR A 5 9.82 0.60 -0.43
N PRO A 6 10.19 1.04 0.79
CA PRO A 6 10.11 2.44 1.14
C PRO A 6 11.09 3.24 0.26
N TYR A 7 10.69 4.46 -0.08
CA TYR A 7 11.49 5.43 -0.81
C TYR A 7 12.77 5.68 -0.02
N LEU A 8 13.91 5.72 -0.71
CA LEU A 8 15.20 5.92 -0.06
C LEU A 8 15.40 7.42 0.17
N ASP A 9 15.44 7.80 1.44
CA ASP A 9 15.95 9.09 1.90
C ASP A 9 17.25 8.86 2.69
N ASP A 10 17.75 9.91 3.32
CA ASP A 10 18.97 9.90 4.12
C ASP A 10 18.74 9.46 5.58
N GLY A 11 17.61 8.80 5.87
CA GLY A 11 17.27 8.22 7.17
C GLY A 11 17.19 6.69 7.16
N ASP A 12 17.41 6.07 8.31
CA ASP A 12 17.39 4.61 8.47
C ASP A 12 16.01 4.03 8.83
N VAL A 13 14.99 4.90 8.86
CA VAL A 13 13.61 4.55 9.20
C VAL A 13 12.62 5.11 8.19
N PHE A 14 11.45 4.50 8.14
CA PHE A 14 10.27 5.03 7.44
C PHE A 14 9.05 4.93 8.36
N PHE A 15 7.99 5.65 7.98
CA PHE A 15 6.78 5.77 8.79
C PHE A 15 5.59 5.21 8.03
N MET A 16 4.73 4.42 8.69
CA MET A 16 3.55 3.85 8.03
C MET A 16 2.35 3.77 8.97
N GLN A 17 1.15 4.04 8.44
CA GLN A 17 -0.12 3.84 9.15
C GLN A 17 -0.63 2.40 9.07
N VAL A 18 0.27 1.42 9.18
CA VAL A 18 -0.06 0.00 9.23
C VAL A 18 0.58 -0.57 10.48
N ALA A 19 -0.22 -1.22 11.31
CA ALA A 19 0.31 -1.88 12.51
C ALA A 19 1.16 -3.09 12.11
N TRP A 20 2.14 -3.46 12.92
CA TRP A 20 2.89 -4.70 12.73
C TRP A 20 2.88 -5.53 13.99
N PHE A 21 2.73 -6.84 13.89
CA PHE A 21 2.45 -7.74 15.01
C PHE A 21 3.70 -8.24 15.74
N GLN A 22 4.91 -7.91 15.27
CA GLN A 22 6.19 -8.40 15.82
C GLN A 22 7.13 -7.24 16.16
N GLY A 23 8.01 -7.45 17.15
CA GLY A 23 9.10 -6.51 17.47
C GLY A 23 8.61 -5.12 17.90
N GLN A 24 7.50 -5.04 18.62
CA GLN A 24 6.88 -3.77 19.01
C GLN A 24 7.49 -3.21 20.29
N ALA A 25 7.72 -1.90 20.33
CA ALA A 25 8.07 -1.17 21.54
C ALA A 25 7.13 0.02 21.73
N TYR A 26 6.63 0.21 22.96
CA TYR A 26 5.78 1.33 23.31
C TYR A 26 6.26 1.98 24.61
N THR A 27 6.25 3.31 24.62
CA THR A 27 6.29 4.05 25.88
C THR A 27 4.96 3.88 26.62
N GLN A 28 4.97 4.11 27.94
CA GLN A 28 3.76 4.07 28.76
C GLN A 28 2.66 5.00 28.22
N LYS A 29 3.02 6.20 27.74
CA LYS A 29 2.07 7.17 27.16
C LYS A 29 1.45 6.66 25.86
N GLN A 30 2.25 6.05 24.98
CA GLN A 30 1.74 5.48 23.72
C GLN A 30 0.78 4.31 23.98
N TRP A 31 1.07 3.48 24.97
CA TRP A 31 0.19 2.37 25.34
C TRP A 31 -1.11 2.85 26.00
N ALA A 32 -1.02 3.82 26.92
CA ALA A 32 -2.19 4.43 27.54
C ALA A 32 -3.14 5.02 26.48
N ALA A 33 -2.63 5.88 25.59
CA ALA A 33 -3.44 6.51 24.54
C ALA A 33 -4.15 5.49 23.63
N TRP A 34 -3.51 4.35 23.36
CA TRP A 34 -4.14 3.27 22.60
C TRP A 34 -5.27 2.59 23.37
N ARG A 35 -5.08 2.29 24.66
CA ARG A 35 -6.11 1.68 25.50
C ARG A 35 -7.32 2.60 25.62
N ASP A 36 -7.08 3.88 25.91
CA ASP A 36 -8.13 4.88 26.07
C ASP A 36 -8.95 5.03 24.78
N TRP A 37 -8.28 5.10 23.62
CA TRP A 37 -8.98 5.10 22.33
C TRP A 37 -9.81 3.82 22.13
N ARG A 38 -9.24 2.66 22.44
CA ARG A 38 -9.86 1.34 22.22
C ARG A 38 -11.15 1.16 23.03
N GLU A 39 -11.26 1.75 24.22
CA GLU A 39 -12.45 1.65 25.07
C GLU A 39 -13.70 2.27 24.41
N THR A 40 -13.50 3.28 23.57
CA THR A 40 -14.60 3.99 22.87
C THR A 40 -14.72 3.62 21.39
N ALA A 41 -13.73 2.92 20.83
CA ALA A 41 -13.69 2.63 19.41
C ALA A 41 -14.69 1.54 19.03
N VAL A 42 -15.39 1.74 17.90
CA VAL A 42 -16.16 0.67 17.25
C VAL A 42 -15.17 -0.33 16.64
N PRO A 43 -15.12 -1.59 17.12
CA PRO A 43 -14.07 -2.53 16.70
C PRO A 43 -14.14 -2.95 15.24
N GLN A 44 -15.35 -2.96 14.67
CA GLN A 44 -15.58 -3.30 13.28
C GLN A 44 -14.96 -2.23 12.36
N ILE A 45 -14.27 -2.68 11.33
CA ILE A 45 -13.76 -1.80 10.27
C ILE A 45 -14.93 -1.44 9.36
N GLN A 46 -15.11 -0.15 9.13
CA GLN A 46 -16.15 0.42 8.27
C GLN A 46 -15.52 1.03 7.01
N SER A 47 -16.31 1.20 5.96
CA SER A 47 -15.86 1.90 4.74
C SER A 47 -15.46 3.36 5.01
N THR A 48 -16.04 3.97 6.04
CA THR A 48 -15.74 5.34 6.49
C THR A 48 -14.41 5.47 7.21
N ASP A 49 -13.77 4.37 7.62
CA ASP A 49 -12.47 4.39 8.30
C ASP A 49 -11.30 4.73 7.38
N ARG A 50 -11.55 4.88 6.06
CA ARG A 50 -10.53 5.20 5.03
C ARG A 50 -9.38 4.19 5.01
N MET A 51 -9.73 2.92 5.14
CA MET A 51 -8.83 1.77 5.07
C MET A 51 -9.22 0.88 3.90
N HIS A 52 -8.27 0.07 3.42
CA HIS A 52 -8.53 -0.89 2.36
C HIS A 52 -9.62 -1.89 2.81
N GLU A 53 -10.55 -2.24 1.92
CA GLU A 53 -11.73 -3.06 2.23
C GLU A 53 -11.36 -4.45 2.76
N LEU A 54 -10.17 -4.95 2.38
CA LEU A 54 -9.57 -6.17 2.93
C LEU A 54 -9.56 -6.18 4.47
N PHE A 55 -9.39 -5.03 5.13
CA PHE A 55 -9.39 -4.99 6.60
C PHE A 55 -10.76 -5.37 7.21
N GLN A 56 -11.85 -5.28 6.44
CA GLN A 56 -13.18 -5.71 6.89
C GLN A 56 -13.35 -7.24 6.92
N THR A 57 -12.45 -7.99 6.28
CA THR A 57 -12.50 -9.45 6.28
C THR A 57 -11.88 -10.07 7.53
N PHE A 58 -11.22 -9.26 8.37
CA PHE A 58 -10.61 -9.73 9.61
C PHE A 58 -11.65 -9.73 10.75
N PRO A 59 -11.53 -10.67 11.71
CA PRO A 59 -12.32 -10.65 12.94
C PRO A 59 -12.23 -9.29 13.66
N PRO A 60 -13.34 -8.78 14.24
CA PRO A 60 -13.30 -7.52 15.00
C PRO A 60 -12.40 -7.55 16.24
N THR A 61 -12.07 -8.75 16.71
CA THR A 61 -11.15 -9.00 17.83
C THR A 61 -9.68 -8.97 17.42
N ASP A 62 -9.38 -9.00 16.13
CA ASP A 62 -8.00 -9.06 15.66
C ASP A 62 -7.28 -7.76 15.95
N TRP A 63 -6.10 -7.89 16.54
CA TRP A 63 -5.29 -6.76 16.95
C TRP A 63 -4.80 -5.91 15.76
N PHE A 64 -4.40 -6.56 14.66
CA PHE A 64 -3.82 -5.91 13.48
C PHE A 64 -4.75 -4.90 12.79
N PRO A 65 -6.00 -5.24 12.40
CA PRO A 65 -6.93 -4.28 11.79
C PRO A 65 -7.30 -3.17 12.78
N LEU A 66 -7.59 -3.51 14.04
CA LEU A 66 -8.02 -2.54 15.04
C LEU A 66 -6.90 -1.53 15.37
N LYS A 67 -5.66 -2.00 15.46
CA LYS A 67 -4.51 -1.13 15.70
C LYS A 67 -4.21 -0.24 14.49
N THR A 68 -4.35 -0.77 13.28
CA THR A 68 -4.22 0.01 12.04
C THR A 68 -5.29 1.11 11.98
N LYS A 69 -6.54 0.79 12.35
CA LYS A 69 -7.63 1.78 12.46
C LYS A 69 -7.29 2.92 13.42
N TYR A 70 -6.72 2.63 14.59
CA TYR A 70 -6.22 3.67 15.50
C TYR A 70 -5.18 4.58 14.86
N LEU A 71 -4.21 4.01 14.11
CA LEU A 71 -3.19 4.80 13.43
C LEU A 71 -3.82 5.76 12.41
N VAL A 72 -4.77 5.27 11.60
CA VAL A 72 -5.46 6.08 10.59
C VAL A 72 -6.30 7.18 11.24
N GLN A 73 -7.17 6.83 12.19
CA GLN A 73 -8.09 7.79 12.82
C GLN A 73 -7.41 8.85 13.67
N THR A 74 -6.22 8.55 14.22
CA THR A 74 -5.47 9.49 15.07
C THR A 74 -4.28 10.13 14.34
N SER A 75 -4.15 9.92 13.04
CA SER A 75 -3.02 10.41 12.21
C SER A 75 -1.65 10.06 12.81
N ARG A 76 -1.52 8.83 13.30
CA ARG A 76 -0.29 8.29 13.89
C ARG A 76 0.36 7.29 12.96
N PHE A 77 1.66 7.09 13.16
CA PHE A 77 2.49 6.21 12.35
C PHE A 77 3.32 5.30 13.25
N TYR A 78 3.53 4.08 12.79
CA TYR A 78 4.61 3.25 13.30
C TYR A 78 5.92 3.67 12.64
N VAL A 79 7.01 3.54 13.39
CA VAL A 79 8.37 3.74 12.89
C VAL A 79 8.94 2.37 12.58
N PHE A 80 9.35 2.18 11.35
CA PHE A 80 9.93 0.93 10.87
C PHE A 80 11.39 1.15 10.50
N PRO A 81 12.31 0.26 10.90
CA PRO A 81 13.65 0.30 10.36
C PRO A 81 13.66 -0.18 8.90
N ARG A 82 14.56 0.35 8.10
CA ARG A 82 14.76 -0.13 6.71
C ARG A 82 15.42 -1.50 6.68
N GLU A 83 16.27 -1.79 7.66
CA GLU A 83 16.93 -3.08 7.86
C GLU A 83 16.39 -3.74 9.13
N SER A 84 16.10 -5.04 9.06
CA SER A 84 15.64 -5.76 10.24
C SER A 84 16.81 -6.09 11.17
N LEU A 85 16.67 -5.75 12.45
CA LEU A 85 17.65 -6.07 13.49
C LEU A 85 17.33 -7.36 14.26
N THR A 86 16.19 -7.95 13.95
CA THR A 86 15.70 -9.20 14.56
C THR A 86 15.17 -10.11 13.47
N THR A 87 15.28 -11.42 13.65
CA THR A 87 14.69 -12.40 12.73
C THR A 87 13.58 -13.18 13.43
N ASN A 88 12.62 -13.66 12.64
CA ASN A 88 11.59 -14.55 13.15
C ASN A 88 11.94 -15.99 12.82
N TYR A 89 12.08 -16.82 13.86
CA TYR A 89 12.43 -18.22 13.71
C TYR A 89 11.33 -19.07 13.07
N GLY A 90 10.10 -18.55 13.05
CA GLY A 90 8.93 -19.16 12.45
C GLY A 90 8.54 -20.46 13.12
N ASP A 91 8.82 -20.58 14.42
CA ASP A 91 8.50 -21.76 15.22
C ASP A 91 7.00 -22.06 15.20
N SER A 92 6.66 -23.34 15.36
CA SER A 92 5.28 -23.79 15.38
C SER A 92 4.50 -23.17 16.54
N GLY A 93 3.31 -22.67 16.26
CA GLY A 93 2.36 -22.14 17.24
C GLY A 93 0.91 -22.49 16.88
N THR A 94 -0.06 -21.82 17.50
CA THR A 94 -1.49 -22.10 17.30
C THR A 94 -1.96 -21.95 15.86
N HIS A 95 -1.35 -21.03 15.10
CA HIS A 95 -1.79 -20.65 13.75
C HIS A 95 -0.75 -20.89 12.65
N VAL A 96 0.47 -21.27 13.01
CA VAL A 96 1.58 -21.43 12.06
C VAL A 96 2.29 -22.75 12.34
N ARG A 97 2.53 -23.53 11.29
CA ARG A 97 3.47 -24.65 11.32
C ARG A 97 4.87 -24.13 11.02
N GLY A 98 5.88 -24.71 11.66
CA GLY A 98 7.29 -24.35 11.51
C GLY A 98 7.68 -23.95 10.08
N THR A 99 8.25 -22.75 9.91
CA THR A 99 8.63 -22.22 8.59
C THR A 99 9.83 -21.29 8.66
N HIS A 100 10.69 -21.33 7.66
CA HIS A 100 11.82 -20.39 7.52
C HIS A 100 11.47 -19.14 6.70
N PHE A 101 10.23 -19.01 6.24
CA PHE A 101 9.80 -17.93 5.34
C PHE A 101 10.00 -16.53 5.93
N PHE A 102 9.97 -16.38 7.25
CA PHE A 102 10.10 -15.10 7.93
C PHE A 102 11.54 -14.73 8.33
N GLN A 103 12.52 -15.55 7.94
CA GLN A 103 13.91 -15.29 8.24
C GLN A 103 14.46 -14.13 7.40
N VAL A 104 15.23 -13.26 8.04
CA VAL A 104 15.88 -12.10 7.41
C VAL A 104 17.36 -12.05 7.79
N PRO A 105 18.22 -11.42 6.96
CA PRO A 105 19.61 -11.18 7.33
C PRO A 105 19.71 -10.45 8.66
N LEU A 106 20.64 -10.88 9.51
CA LEU A 106 20.91 -10.27 10.82
C LEU A 106 22.12 -9.34 10.74
N GLN A 107 21.98 -8.16 11.35
CA GLN A 107 23.09 -7.24 11.54
C GLN A 107 24.11 -7.83 12.54
N THR A 108 25.38 -7.87 12.14
CA THR A 108 26.47 -8.44 12.96
C THR A 108 27.43 -7.40 13.54
N ARG A 109 27.35 -6.15 13.06
CA ARG A 109 28.19 -5.04 13.53
C ARG A 109 27.33 -3.93 14.09
N ARG A 110 27.88 -3.13 15.01
CA ARG A 110 27.22 -1.90 15.47
C ARG A 110 27.08 -0.92 14.30
N ALA A 111 25.91 -0.30 14.21
CA ALA A 111 25.61 0.78 13.28
C ALA A 111 25.08 1.97 14.08
N ASP A 112 25.38 3.19 13.62
CA ASP A 112 24.82 4.41 14.16
C ASP A 112 23.61 4.82 13.32
N PHE A 113 22.42 4.60 13.85
CA PHE A 113 21.16 4.84 13.13
C PHE A 113 20.78 6.32 13.14
N ARG A 114 20.47 6.84 11.96
CA ARG A 114 19.86 8.14 11.73
C ARG A 114 18.33 8.01 11.74
N LEU A 115 17.77 8.11 12.94
CA LEU A 115 16.32 8.15 13.15
C LEU A 115 15.78 9.54 12.82
N GLN A 116 15.30 9.73 11.60
CA GLN A 116 14.73 11.01 11.19
C GLN A 116 13.44 11.33 11.96
N PRO A 117 13.20 12.59 12.35
CA PRO A 117 11.90 12.98 12.87
C PRO A 117 10.85 12.91 11.76
N LEU A 118 9.62 12.51 12.10
CA LEU A 118 8.49 12.39 11.17
C LEU A 118 8.31 13.63 10.28
N ALA A 119 8.46 14.83 10.85
CA ALA A 119 8.30 16.08 10.13
C ALA A 119 9.33 16.28 9.00
N ALA A 120 10.53 15.71 9.12
CA ALA A 120 11.61 15.84 8.14
C ALA A 120 11.65 14.69 7.13
N SER A 121 11.11 13.51 7.46
CA SER A 121 11.15 12.35 6.56
C SER A 121 10.18 12.52 5.37
N VAL A 122 10.58 11.98 4.22
CA VAL A 122 9.72 11.85 3.03
C VAL A 122 9.16 10.43 2.87
N ALA A 123 9.76 9.44 3.53
CA ALA A 123 9.31 8.06 3.54
C ALA A 123 8.16 7.85 4.55
N VAL A 124 7.05 8.56 4.34
CA VAL A 124 5.85 8.49 5.17
C VAL A 124 4.68 7.96 4.34
N TYR A 125 4.06 6.89 4.83
CA TYR A 125 3.06 6.10 4.11
C TYR A 125 1.76 5.97 4.89
N ASP A 126 0.64 5.95 4.18
CA ASP A 126 -0.65 5.64 4.79
C ASP A 126 -0.94 4.12 4.84
N SER A 127 -2.17 3.77 5.21
CA SER A 127 -2.61 2.38 5.34
C SER A 127 -2.72 1.62 4.01
N PHE A 128 -2.60 2.29 2.87
CA PHE A 128 -2.52 1.68 1.54
C PHE A 128 -1.08 1.49 1.08
N GLN A 129 -0.11 1.81 1.93
CA GLN A 129 1.32 1.81 1.62
C GLN A 129 1.68 2.84 0.52
N GLU A 130 0.85 3.87 0.38
CA GLU A 130 1.07 4.97 -0.56
C GLU A 130 1.76 6.12 0.16
N MET A 131 2.73 6.77 -0.50
CA MET A 131 3.40 7.93 0.07
C MET A 131 2.41 9.08 0.25
N LEU A 132 2.48 9.78 1.39
CA LEU A 132 1.57 10.89 1.65
C LEU A 132 1.76 12.04 0.63
N PRO A 133 0.69 12.72 0.19
CA PRO A 133 0.76 13.80 -0.80
C PRO A 133 1.72 14.94 -0.41
N GLU A 134 1.81 15.28 0.88
CA GLU A 134 2.74 16.28 1.40
C GLU A 134 4.20 15.85 1.26
N CYS A 135 4.49 14.55 1.36
CA CYS A 135 5.83 14.03 1.14
C CYS A 135 6.18 14.04 -0.35
N VAL A 136 5.22 13.71 -1.23
CA VAL A 136 5.37 13.86 -2.68
C VAL A 136 5.68 15.31 -3.05
N ARG A 137 4.98 16.29 -2.45
CA ARG A 137 5.21 17.73 -2.69
C ARG A 137 6.59 18.23 -2.24
N ARG A 138 7.26 17.56 -1.31
CA ARG A 138 8.65 17.90 -0.94
C ARG A 138 9.66 17.45 -1.99
N LEU A 139 9.27 16.53 -2.86
CA LEU A 139 10.12 15.92 -3.89
C LEU A 139 9.87 16.50 -5.28
N THR A 140 8.75 17.21 -5.48
CA THR A 140 8.42 17.82 -6.77
C THR A 140 7.36 18.93 -6.65
N ASP A 141 7.50 19.98 -7.46
CA ASP A 141 6.55 21.09 -7.53
C ASP A 141 5.36 20.84 -8.49
N GLN A 142 5.37 19.71 -9.21
CA GLN A 142 4.38 19.38 -10.26
C GLN A 142 2.92 19.36 -9.79
N PHE A 143 2.70 19.21 -8.49
CA PHE A 143 1.38 19.07 -7.87
C PHE A 143 1.03 20.24 -6.93
N GLY A 144 1.73 21.37 -7.07
CA GLY A 144 1.40 22.60 -6.37
C GLY A 144 -0.06 23.01 -6.62
N GLY A 145 -0.78 23.36 -5.54
CA GLY A 145 -2.17 23.81 -5.61
C GLY A 145 -3.23 22.71 -5.75
N TYR A 146 -2.84 21.44 -5.93
CA TYR A 146 -3.79 20.33 -6.02
C TYR A 146 -4.00 19.65 -4.66
N ASN A 147 -5.26 19.39 -4.32
CA ASN A 147 -5.64 18.44 -3.27
C ASN A 147 -5.80 17.06 -3.90
N PHE A 148 -4.85 16.14 -3.64
CA PHE A 148 -4.79 14.86 -4.33
C PHE A 148 -4.48 13.68 -3.42
N THR A 149 -4.87 12.49 -3.86
CA THR A 149 -4.55 11.19 -3.27
C THR A 149 -3.49 10.48 -4.12
N VAL A 150 -2.58 9.75 -3.48
CA VAL A 150 -1.63 8.85 -4.14
C VAL A 150 -2.19 7.43 -4.12
N ASP A 151 -2.16 6.75 -5.27
CA ASP A 151 -2.69 5.40 -5.49
C ASP A 151 -1.87 4.68 -6.58
N LEU A 152 -0.55 4.60 -6.42
CA LEU A 152 0.33 3.98 -7.41
C LEU A 152 0.23 2.45 -7.41
N HIS A 153 -0.16 1.84 -6.30
CA HIS A 153 -0.55 0.44 -6.23
C HIS A 153 -1.91 0.17 -6.91
N GLY A 154 -2.72 1.21 -7.15
CA GLY A 154 -3.99 1.09 -7.87
C GLY A 154 -5.04 0.27 -7.12
N THR A 155 -4.95 0.21 -5.79
CA THR A 155 -5.77 -0.65 -4.93
C THR A 155 -6.91 0.09 -4.27
N ARG A 156 -6.90 1.43 -4.27
CA ARG A 156 -8.00 2.20 -3.68
C ARG A 156 -9.29 2.04 -4.47
N SER A 157 -10.38 1.83 -3.76
CA SER A 157 -11.72 2.07 -4.29
C SER A 157 -12.01 3.56 -4.39
N GLN A 158 -13.08 3.91 -5.11
CA GLN A 158 -13.53 5.30 -5.21
C GLN A 158 -13.84 5.93 -3.85
N ALA A 159 -14.37 5.15 -2.90
CA ALA A 159 -14.67 5.61 -1.54
C ALA A 159 -13.39 5.96 -0.75
N ASN A 160 -12.26 5.38 -1.14
CA ASN A 160 -10.96 5.58 -0.52
C ASN A 160 -10.09 6.63 -1.24
N ILE A 161 -10.68 7.38 -2.18
CA ILE A 161 -10.08 8.54 -2.86
C ILE A 161 -10.90 9.77 -2.45
N PRO A 162 -10.65 10.37 -1.27
CA PRO A 162 -11.47 11.44 -0.72
C PRO A 162 -11.16 12.83 -1.32
N THR A 163 -10.25 12.91 -2.28
CA THR A 163 -9.75 14.16 -2.85
C THR A 163 -10.22 14.35 -4.29
N GLU A 164 -10.17 15.59 -4.79
CA GLU A 164 -10.61 15.90 -6.15
C GLU A 164 -9.69 15.29 -7.21
N PHE A 165 -8.38 15.21 -6.92
CA PHE A 165 -7.36 14.72 -7.84
C PHE A 165 -6.72 13.43 -7.35
N VAL A 166 -6.19 12.62 -8.27
CA VAL A 166 -5.49 11.38 -7.93
C VAL A 166 -4.27 11.17 -8.82
N LEU A 167 -3.17 10.73 -8.21
CA LEU A 167 -1.99 10.20 -8.90
C LEU A 167 -2.04 8.67 -8.81
N THR A 168 -2.22 7.98 -9.93
CA THR A 168 -2.55 6.55 -9.92
C THR A 168 -2.00 5.78 -11.11
N THR A 169 -1.85 4.46 -10.97
CA THR A 169 -1.64 3.52 -12.09
C THR A 169 -2.96 3.02 -12.71
N GLN A 170 -4.10 3.30 -12.08
CA GLN A 170 -5.42 3.01 -12.65
C GLN A 170 -5.63 3.77 -13.97
N ALA A 171 -6.43 3.18 -14.85
CA ALA A 171 -6.77 3.81 -16.12
C ALA A 171 -7.60 5.09 -15.90
N MET A 172 -7.37 6.10 -16.73
CA MET A 172 -8.02 7.40 -16.64
C MET A 172 -8.43 7.89 -18.02
N ARG A 173 -9.64 8.44 -18.14
CA ARG A 173 -10.22 8.87 -19.42
C ARG A 173 -9.63 10.19 -19.92
N GLN A 174 -9.41 11.13 -19.00
CA GLN A 174 -8.92 12.48 -19.29
C GLN A 174 -7.75 12.84 -18.36
N PRO A 175 -6.59 12.19 -18.52
CA PRO A 175 -5.43 12.50 -17.69
C PRO A 175 -4.95 13.93 -17.95
N MET A 176 -4.68 14.66 -16.88
CA MET A 176 -4.05 15.98 -16.94
C MET A 176 -2.53 15.87 -17.13
N LYS A 177 -1.93 14.82 -16.57
CA LYS A 177 -0.53 14.44 -16.79
C LYS A 177 -0.43 12.93 -16.91
N THR A 178 0.54 12.46 -17.68
CA THR A 178 0.85 11.03 -17.81
C THR A 178 2.34 10.79 -17.66
N PHE A 179 2.69 9.64 -17.10
CA PHE A 179 4.08 9.21 -16.92
C PHE A 179 4.26 7.75 -17.33
N GLY A 180 5.48 7.38 -17.71
CA GLY A 180 5.89 6.01 -17.97
C GLY A 180 5.95 5.15 -16.71
N MET A 181 6.34 3.88 -16.88
CA MET A 181 6.54 2.91 -15.80
C MET A 181 7.88 2.18 -16.00
N GLU A 182 8.95 2.94 -16.16
CA GLU A 182 10.30 2.44 -16.43
C GLU A 182 11.17 2.44 -15.16
N LEU A 183 11.15 3.55 -14.43
CA LEU A 183 11.99 3.80 -13.25
C LEU A 183 11.41 3.18 -11.99
N ARG A 184 12.27 2.94 -10.99
CA ARG A 184 11.90 2.36 -9.69
C ARG A 184 12.37 3.25 -8.54
N PRO A 185 11.56 3.45 -7.49
CA PRO A 185 10.16 3.02 -7.36
C PRO A 185 9.22 3.76 -8.34
N LEU A 186 7.91 3.45 -8.37
CA LEU A 186 6.97 4.05 -9.35
C LEU A 186 7.01 5.59 -9.34
N LEU A 187 7.15 6.19 -8.16
CA LEU A 187 7.30 7.64 -7.98
C LEU A 187 8.49 8.23 -8.74
N ALA A 188 9.56 7.48 -9.01
CA ALA A 188 10.68 7.98 -9.80
C ALA A 188 10.23 8.40 -11.21
N ASN A 189 9.29 7.66 -11.84
CA ASN A 189 8.73 8.05 -13.13
C ASN A 189 8.01 9.39 -13.08
N VAL A 190 7.38 9.70 -11.95
CA VAL A 190 6.67 10.96 -11.74
C VAL A 190 7.66 12.09 -11.52
N PHE A 191 8.65 11.90 -10.64
CA PHE A 191 9.64 12.93 -10.33
C PHE A 191 10.53 13.30 -11.53
N TYR A 192 10.98 12.29 -12.27
CA TYR A 192 11.78 12.49 -13.48
C TYR A 192 10.96 12.71 -14.74
N GLN A 193 9.63 12.85 -14.61
CA GLN A 193 8.70 13.13 -15.71
C GLN A 193 8.89 12.17 -16.90
N GLN A 194 9.08 10.89 -16.59
CA GLN A 194 9.33 9.86 -17.59
C GLN A 194 8.15 9.82 -18.56
N PRO A 195 8.35 9.96 -19.89
CA PRO A 195 7.26 9.92 -20.84
C PRO A 195 6.59 8.54 -20.85
N GLY A 196 5.27 8.54 -21.05
CA GLY A 196 4.47 7.33 -21.18
C GLY A 196 3.05 7.50 -20.64
N THR A 197 2.29 6.41 -20.65
CA THR A 197 0.87 6.38 -20.23
C THR A 197 0.63 5.39 -19.09
N GLY A 198 1.68 4.96 -18.39
CA GLY A 198 1.61 3.98 -17.31
C GLY A 198 0.95 4.51 -16.04
N ILE A 199 1.29 5.74 -15.67
CA ILE A 199 0.79 6.46 -14.49
C ILE A 199 0.03 7.70 -14.97
N HIS A 200 -1.05 8.04 -14.29
CA HIS A 200 -1.92 9.17 -14.62
C HIS A 200 -2.08 10.08 -13.41
N PHE A 201 -2.16 11.39 -13.67
CA PHE A 201 -2.65 12.37 -12.72
C PHE A 201 -3.83 13.13 -13.34
N GLY A 202 -4.91 13.27 -12.60
CA GLY A 202 -6.11 13.96 -13.06
C GLY A 202 -7.25 13.88 -12.03
N ARG A 203 -8.46 14.28 -12.42
CA ARG A 203 -9.60 14.27 -11.50
C ARG A 203 -10.00 12.85 -11.15
N ALA A 204 -10.35 12.59 -9.90
CA ALA A 204 -10.82 11.29 -9.45
C ALA A 204 -12.08 10.83 -10.21
N ALA A 205 -12.93 11.77 -10.66
CA ALA A 205 -14.10 11.49 -11.49
C ALA A 205 -13.77 10.94 -12.89
N ASP A 206 -12.53 11.12 -13.36
CA ASP A 206 -12.08 10.68 -14.68
C ASP A 206 -11.49 9.26 -14.68
N LEU A 207 -11.43 8.62 -13.50
CA LEU A 207 -11.05 7.21 -13.39
C LEU A 207 -11.93 6.32 -14.28
N ASP A 208 -11.29 5.42 -15.01
CA ASP A 208 -11.97 4.50 -15.91
C ASP A 208 -12.33 3.19 -15.19
N GLY A 209 -13.57 3.13 -14.70
CA GLY A 209 -14.10 1.95 -14.01
C GLY A 209 -14.37 0.74 -14.90
N ARG A 210 -14.21 0.83 -16.23
CA ARG A 210 -14.52 -0.26 -17.16
C ARG A 210 -13.56 -1.42 -16.95
N TRP A 211 -14.10 -2.64 -16.95
CA TRP A 211 -13.34 -3.83 -16.53
C TRP A 211 -12.08 -4.06 -17.38
N TRP A 212 -12.13 -3.78 -18.69
CA TRP A 212 -10.98 -3.95 -19.59
C TRP A 212 -9.88 -2.91 -19.33
N ALA A 213 -10.26 -1.68 -18.99
CA ALA A 213 -9.31 -0.62 -18.66
C ALA A 213 -8.58 -0.94 -17.34
N ARG A 214 -9.33 -1.42 -16.34
CA ARG A 214 -8.79 -1.93 -15.08
C ARG A 214 -7.87 -3.13 -15.30
N TRP A 215 -8.28 -4.06 -16.16
CA TRP A 215 -7.49 -5.23 -16.50
C TRP A 215 -6.17 -4.85 -17.19
N GLN A 216 -6.20 -3.92 -18.15
CA GLN A 216 -5.01 -3.42 -18.83
C GLN A 216 -4.06 -2.71 -17.85
N ALA A 217 -4.59 -1.86 -16.96
CA ALA A 217 -3.81 -1.22 -15.91
C ALA A 217 -3.14 -2.25 -14.98
N ALA A 218 -3.90 -3.23 -14.49
CA ALA A 218 -3.38 -4.32 -13.66
C ALA A 218 -2.32 -5.17 -14.39
N SER A 219 -2.49 -5.41 -15.68
CA SER A 219 -1.55 -6.17 -16.50
C SER A 219 -0.20 -5.44 -16.62
N ARG A 220 -0.22 -4.12 -16.87
CA ARG A 220 1.00 -3.29 -16.90
C ARG A 220 1.67 -3.22 -15.52
N TYR A 221 0.88 -3.05 -14.46
CA TYR A 221 1.38 -3.07 -13.08
C TYR A 221 2.05 -4.41 -12.75
N HIS A 222 1.47 -5.53 -13.16
CA HIS A 222 2.07 -6.84 -12.98
C HIS A 222 3.38 -6.98 -13.78
N ALA A 223 3.38 -6.60 -15.06
CA ALA A 223 4.58 -6.63 -15.91
C ALA A 223 5.72 -5.77 -15.34
N TYR A 224 5.38 -4.63 -14.73
CA TYR A 224 6.34 -3.81 -14.01
C TYR A 224 7.02 -4.63 -12.90
N PHE A 225 6.29 -5.33 -12.02
CA PHE A 225 6.93 -6.07 -10.91
C PHE A 225 7.54 -7.43 -11.29
N SER A 226 7.16 -8.05 -12.40
CA SER A 226 7.59 -9.41 -12.73
C SER A 226 9.04 -9.53 -13.22
N ARG A 227 9.77 -8.41 -13.47
CA ARG A 227 11.19 -8.35 -13.89
C ARG A 227 11.60 -9.28 -15.07
N GLN A 228 10.66 -9.88 -15.80
CA GLN A 228 10.90 -10.72 -16.98
C GLN A 228 9.82 -10.48 -18.02
N GLN A 229 10.21 -10.50 -19.30
CA GLN A 229 9.28 -10.74 -20.41
C GLN A 229 8.47 -11.99 -20.06
N THR A 230 7.17 -11.85 -19.87
CA THR A 230 6.26 -12.98 -19.67
C THR A 230 6.33 -13.85 -20.92
N GLY A 231 7.09 -14.94 -20.87
CA GLY A 231 7.03 -15.97 -21.89
C GLY A 231 5.60 -16.50 -22.03
N LEU A 232 5.23 -16.91 -23.24
CA LEU A 232 3.87 -17.35 -23.64
C LEU A 232 3.16 -18.25 -22.61
N ARG A 233 3.90 -19.10 -21.90
CA ARG A 233 3.38 -20.00 -20.86
C ARG A 233 2.85 -19.28 -19.60
N GLN A 234 3.48 -18.20 -19.15
CA GLN A 234 2.99 -17.43 -18.00
C GLN A 234 1.77 -16.58 -18.38
N TRP A 235 1.78 -16.03 -19.59
CA TRP A 235 0.63 -15.31 -20.17
C TRP A 235 -0.61 -16.23 -20.29
N LEU A 236 -0.44 -17.45 -20.80
CA LEU A 236 -1.50 -18.46 -20.87
C LEU A 236 -2.05 -18.85 -19.50
N LYS A 237 -1.18 -19.05 -18.49
CA LYS A 237 -1.62 -19.35 -17.12
C LYS A 237 -2.45 -18.21 -16.51
N TRP A 238 -2.06 -16.97 -16.77
CA TRP A 238 -2.80 -15.80 -16.28
C TRP A 238 -4.15 -15.63 -16.99
N TRP A 239 -4.20 -15.87 -18.31
CA TRP A 239 -5.45 -15.89 -19.09
C TRP A 239 -6.43 -16.97 -18.60
N ILE A 240 -5.95 -18.19 -18.39
CA ILE A 240 -6.77 -19.29 -17.89
C ILE A 240 -7.23 -18.99 -16.46
N GLY A 241 -6.37 -18.45 -15.58
CA GLY A 241 -6.74 -18.05 -14.22
C GLY A 241 -7.82 -16.94 -14.19
N ALA A 242 -7.68 -15.93 -15.06
CA ALA A 242 -8.65 -14.84 -15.19
C ALA A 242 -10.01 -15.31 -15.75
N ALA A 243 -10.01 -16.23 -16.73
CA ALA A 243 -11.22 -16.83 -17.28
C ALA A 243 -11.95 -17.72 -16.25
N THR A 244 -11.20 -18.44 -15.43
CA THR A 244 -11.76 -19.32 -14.39
C THR A 244 -12.41 -18.51 -13.26
N LEU A 245 -11.81 -17.38 -12.86
CA LEU A 245 -12.39 -16.44 -11.90
C LEU A 245 -13.68 -15.77 -12.43
N TRP A 246 -13.79 -15.60 -13.76
CA TRP A 246 -14.99 -15.08 -14.41
C TRP A 246 -16.12 -16.12 -14.45
N HIS A 247 -15.80 -17.39 -14.73
CA HIS A 247 -16.80 -18.46 -14.77
C HIS A 247 -17.43 -18.70 -13.39
N ASN A 248 -16.63 -18.74 -12.32
CA ASN A 248 -17.15 -18.91 -10.96
C ASN A 248 -18.02 -17.74 -10.47
N LYS A 249 -17.72 -16.49 -10.89
CA LYS A 249 -18.56 -15.33 -10.55
C LYS A 249 -19.89 -15.28 -11.31
N ASN A 250 -19.98 -15.88 -12.50
CA ASN A 250 -21.21 -15.94 -13.28
C ASN A 250 -22.10 -17.14 -12.94
N SER A 251 -21.54 -18.25 -12.45
CA SER A 251 -22.33 -19.39 -11.95
C SER A 251 -23.08 -19.06 -10.65
N GLU A 252 -22.52 -18.21 -9.78
CA GLU A 252 -23.20 -17.75 -8.56
C GLU A 252 -24.36 -16.77 -8.83
N ARG A 253 -24.39 -16.11 -9.99
CA ARG A 253 -25.46 -15.17 -10.38
C ARG A 253 -26.66 -15.84 -11.07
N ILE A 254 -26.51 -17.08 -11.53
CA ILE A 254 -27.58 -17.84 -12.21
C ILE A 254 -28.32 -18.78 -11.23
N GLY A 255 -27.75 -19.05 -10.05
CA GLY A 255 -28.36 -19.85 -8.98
C GLY A 255 -29.27 -19.08 -8.00
N GLN A 256 -29.53 -17.79 -8.23
CA GLN A 256 -30.52 -17.01 -7.50
C GLN A 256 -31.59 -16.46 -8.47
N LYS A 257 -32.39 -17.37 -9.01
CA LYS A 257 -33.75 -17.12 -9.50
C LYS A 257 -34.61 -18.32 -9.17
#